data_AF-A0A6P0N2A4-F1
#
_entry.id   AF-A0A6P0N2A4-F1
#
_cell.length_a   1.000
_cell.length_b   1.000
_cell.length_c   1.000
_cell.angle_alpha   90.00
_cell.angle_beta   90.00
_cell.angle_gamma   90.00
#
_symmetry.space_group_name_H-M   'P 1'
#
loop_
_entity.id
_entity.type
_entity.pdbx_description
1 polymer ?
#
loop_
_entity_poly.entity_id
_entity_poly.type
_entity_poly.pdbx_seq_one_letter_code
_entity_poly.pdbx_strand_id
1 'polypeptide(L)'
;MNPHLILPVGTQVVTRVAAKNSAGETLCVQGAVAVIVKAPTDDSHAYRVRLPNDREVTLRRHEFSIRKHFQKEGLQLSEDLLTELNLYDHVIYRCIVGSRAFGLDDENSDIDRRGIYLPPAVFHWSLYGIPEQLEN
;
A
#
# COMPACT_ATOMS: atom_id res chain seq x y z
N MET A 1 3.80 0.82 -18.66
CA MET A 1 3.25 2.19 -18.75
C MET A 1 3.70 2.79 -20.07
N ASN A 2 2.81 3.48 -20.81
CA ASN A 2 3.22 4.19 -22.03
C ASN A 2 3.97 5.48 -21.63
N PRO A 3 5.27 5.62 -21.95
CA PRO A 3 6.07 6.78 -21.53
C PRO A 3 5.62 8.10 -22.18
N HIS A 4 4.87 8.04 -23.29
CA HIS A 4 4.39 9.22 -24.02
C HIS A 4 3.02 9.74 -23.55
N LEU A 5 2.38 9.10 -22.57
CA LEU A 5 1.09 9.58 -22.07
C LEU A 5 1.30 10.77 -21.12
N ILE A 6 0.89 11.96 -21.58
CA ILE A 6 0.83 13.16 -20.76
C ILE A 6 -0.32 13.02 -19.75
N LEU A 7 0.00 13.20 -18.46
CA LEU A 7 -1.01 13.07 -17.41
C LEU A 7 -1.77 14.38 -17.20
N PRO A 8 -3.11 14.35 -17.02
CA PRO A 8 -3.90 15.55 -16.87
C PRO A 8 -3.67 16.23 -15.51
N VAL A 9 -3.93 17.54 -15.49
CA VAL A 9 -4.04 18.34 -14.25
C VAL A 9 -5.10 17.71 -13.32
N GLY A 10 -4.83 17.73 -12.01
CA GLY A 10 -5.65 17.07 -10.99
C GLY A 10 -5.24 15.64 -10.67
N THR A 11 -4.36 15.02 -11.48
CA THR A 11 -3.86 13.67 -11.18
C THR A 11 -3.04 13.68 -9.88
N GLN A 12 -3.39 12.80 -8.96
CA GLN A 12 -2.61 12.56 -7.75
C GLN A 12 -1.39 11.68 -8.05
N VAL A 13 -0.23 12.11 -7.58
CA VAL A 13 1.05 11.45 -7.81
C VAL A 13 1.82 11.24 -6.51
N VAL A 14 2.76 10.30 -6.53
CA VAL A 14 3.72 10.01 -5.47
C VAL A 14 5.12 10.22 -6.03
N THR A 15 5.93 11.03 -5.36
CA THR A 15 7.31 11.31 -5.77
C THR A 15 8.20 10.07 -5.63
N ARG A 16 9.05 9.82 -6.62
CA ARG A 16 10.06 8.75 -6.60
C ARG A 16 11.44 9.26 -6.16
N VAL A 17 11.63 10.57 -6.15
CA VAL A 17 12.89 11.23 -5.79
C VAL A 17 12.61 12.35 -4.79
N ALA A 18 13.61 12.70 -3.99
CA ALA A 18 13.53 13.90 -3.17
C ALA A 18 13.68 15.15 -4.05
N ALA A 19 12.74 16.10 -3.95
CA ALA A 19 12.84 17.38 -4.64
C ALA A 19 13.55 18.40 -3.75
N LYS A 20 14.48 19.15 -4.32
CA LYS A 20 15.21 20.23 -3.63
C LYS A 20 15.01 21.55 -4.36
N ASN A 21 15.10 22.67 -3.65
CA ASN A 21 15.13 23.99 -4.26
C ASN A 21 16.53 24.35 -4.78
N SER A 22 16.64 25.50 -5.45
CA SER A 22 17.92 26.03 -5.94
C SER A 22 18.95 26.33 -4.83
N ALA A 23 18.50 26.49 -3.58
CA ALA A 23 19.34 26.66 -2.40
C ALA A 23 19.74 25.33 -1.74
N GLY A 24 19.31 24.18 -2.29
CA GLY A 24 19.61 22.84 -1.78
C GLY A 24 18.71 22.35 -0.65
N GLU A 25 17.72 23.13 -0.21
CA GLU A 25 16.73 22.75 0.80
C GLU A 25 15.77 21.69 0.22
N THR A 26 15.50 20.65 0.99
CA THR A 26 14.55 19.59 0.60
C THR A 26 13.12 20.12 0.64
N LEU A 27 12.50 20.25 -0.53
CA LEU A 27 11.10 20.63 -0.70
C LEU A 27 10.16 19.47 -0.35
N CYS A 28 10.54 18.25 -0.74
CA CYS A 28 9.87 17.03 -0.33
C CYS A 28 10.81 15.83 -0.39
N VAL A 29 10.52 14.81 0.42
CA VAL A 29 11.19 13.51 0.39
C VAL A 29 10.55 12.59 -0.66
N GLN A 30 11.27 11.54 -1.05
CA GLN A 30 10.69 10.44 -1.82
C GLN A 30 9.48 9.86 -1.07
N GLY A 31 8.43 9.53 -1.81
CA GLY A 31 7.17 9.02 -1.25
C GLY A 31 6.16 10.11 -0.89
N ALA A 32 6.51 11.40 -1.02
CA ALA A 32 5.56 12.49 -0.82
C ALA A 32 4.44 12.45 -1.87
N VAL A 33 3.20 12.71 -1.44
CA VAL A 33 2.03 12.82 -2.32
C VAL A 33 1.94 14.25 -2.87
N ALA A 34 1.53 14.40 -4.13
CA ALA A 34 1.28 15.70 -4.74
C ALA A 34 0.12 15.62 -5.75
N VAL A 35 -0.34 16.78 -6.24
CA VAL A 35 -1.35 16.89 -7.31
C VAL A 35 -0.75 17.66 -8.48
N ILE A 36 -0.89 17.16 -9.70
CA ILE A 36 -0.48 17.89 -10.90
C ILE A 36 -1.33 19.16 -11.02
N VAL A 37 -0.68 20.34 -11.03
CA VAL A 37 -1.34 21.64 -11.26
C VAL A 37 -1.08 22.17 -12.66
N LYS A 38 0.03 21.76 -13.29
CA LYS A 38 0.32 22.07 -14.69
C LYS A 38 1.00 20.88 -15.37
N ALA A 39 0.40 20.44 -16.48
CA ALA A 39 0.98 19.42 -17.35
C ALA A 39 1.80 20.08 -18.48
N PRO A 40 2.90 19.44 -18.91
CA PRO A 40 3.64 19.85 -20.10
C PRO A 40 2.83 19.55 -21.38
N THR A 41 3.22 20.18 -22.49
CA THR A 41 2.64 19.91 -23.83
C THR A 41 3.33 18.76 -24.56
N ASP A 42 4.47 18.29 -24.04
CA ASP A 42 5.26 17.17 -24.55
C ASP A 42 5.81 16.31 -23.40
N ASP A 43 6.52 15.23 -23.73
CA ASP A 43 7.08 14.28 -22.77
C ASP A 43 8.47 14.67 -22.23
N SER A 44 9.10 15.70 -22.79
CA SER A 44 10.44 16.17 -22.44
C SER A 44 10.42 17.18 -21.29
N HIS A 45 9.30 17.92 -21.16
CA HIS A 45 9.13 18.94 -20.13
C HIS A 45 8.59 18.37 -18.81
N ALA A 46 8.89 19.10 -17.75
CA ALA A 46 8.49 18.72 -16.40
C ALA A 46 7.08 19.21 -16.05
N TYR A 47 6.42 18.45 -15.18
CA TYR A 47 5.15 18.77 -14.58
C TYR A 47 5.37 19.73 -13.41
N ARG A 48 4.41 20.62 -13.17
CA ARG A 48 4.32 21.35 -11.89
C ARG A 48 3.30 20.64 -11.03
N VAL A 49 3.71 20.21 -9.84
CA VAL A 49 2.84 19.54 -8.88
C VAL A 49 2.81 20.32 -7.58
N ARG A 50 1.66 20.33 -6.92
CA ARG A 50 1.45 20.97 -5.62
C ARG A 50 1.43 19.92 -4.52
N LEU A 51 2.26 20.12 -3.52
CA LEU A 51 2.37 19.30 -2.31
C LEU A 51 1.24 19.64 -1.33
N PRO A 52 1.02 18.83 -0.26
CA PRO A 52 -0.08 19.05 0.69
C PRO A 52 0.09 20.32 1.55
N ASN A 53 1.30 20.89 1.59
CA ASN A 53 1.62 22.15 2.25
C ASN A 53 1.56 23.36 1.28
N ASP A 54 0.85 23.22 0.17
CA ASP A 54 0.70 24.21 -0.91
C ASP A 54 1.99 24.64 -1.63
N ARG A 55 3.16 24.08 -1.30
CA ARG A 55 4.39 24.30 -2.07
C ARG A 55 4.29 23.58 -3.41
N GLU A 56 4.85 24.20 -4.44
CA GLU A 56 4.94 23.60 -5.77
C GLU A 56 6.35 23.12 -6.07
N VAL A 57 6.44 21.95 -6.71
CA VAL A 57 7.69 21.36 -7.18
C VAL A 57 7.57 20.97 -8.64
N THR A 58 8.71 21.00 -9.32
CA THR A 58 8.82 20.60 -10.71
C THR A 58 9.36 19.18 -10.77
N LEU A 59 8.64 18.28 -11.45
CA LEU A 59 9.02 16.87 -11.56
C LEU A 59 8.86 16.36 -12.99
N ARG A 60 9.83 15.61 -13.48
CA ARG A 60 9.79 14.90 -14.77
C ARG A 60 8.92 13.65 -14.67
N ARG A 61 8.46 13.14 -15.81
CA ARG A 61 7.56 11.97 -15.88
C ARG A 61 8.08 10.73 -15.15
N HIS A 62 9.39 10.51 -15.12
CA HIS A 62 10.01 9.36 -14.45
C HIS A 62 10.25 9.57 -12.95
N GLU A 63 10.13 10.81 -12.46
CA GLU A 63 10.39 11.20 -11.06
C GLU A 63 9.17 11.02 -10.15
N PHE A 64 8.05 10.54 -10.69
CA PHE A 64 6.85 10.26 -9.91
C PHE A 64 6.03 9.09 -10.48
N SER A 65 5.14 8.54 -9.66
CA SER A 65 4.11 7.56 -10.04
C SER A 65 2.72 8.13 -9.85
N ILE A 66 1.74 7.63 -10.59
CA ILE A 66 0.33 7.90 -10.27
C ILE A 66 0.02 7.23 -8.94
N ARG A 67 -0.56 7.97 -7.99
CA ARG A 67 -0.81 7.51 -6.62
C ARG A 67 -1.63 6.21 -6.58
N LYS A 68 -2.68 6.12 -7.42
CA LYS A 68 -3.52 4.91 -7.52
C LYS A 68 -2.73 3.67 -7.93
N HIS A 69 -1.79 3.80 -8.88
CA HIS A 69 -0.95 2.68 -9.30
C HIS A 69 0.07 2.32 -8.21
N PHE A 70 0.71 3.32 -7.60
CA PHE A 70 1.63 3.10 -6.49
C PHE A 70 0.97 2.37 -5.31
N GLN A 71 -0.27 2.75 -4.96
CA GLN A 71 -1.04 2.07 -3.91
C GLN A 71 -1.37 0.63 -4.29
N LYS A 72 -1.79 0.38 -5.54
CA LYS A 72 -2.10 -0.97 -6.02
C LYS A 72 -0.85 -1.87 -6.03
N GLU A 73 0.27 -1.36 -6.52
CA GLU A 73 1.56 -2.09 -6.52
C GLU A 73 2.00 -2.43 -5.09
N GLY A 74 1.84 -1.51 -4.15
CA GLY A 74 2.13 -1.77 -2.73
C GLY A 74 1.21 -2.80 -2.08
N LEU A 75 -0.08 -2.80 -2.42
CA LEU A 75 -1.03 -3.82 -1.96
C LEU A 75 -0.64 -5.21 -2.47
N GLN A 76 -0.30 -5.32 -3.75
CA GLN A 76 0.16 -6.57 -4.36
C GLN A 76 1.43 -7.10 -3.66
N LEU A 77 2.41 -6.23 -3.44
CA LEU A 77 3.63 -6.61 -2.72
C LEU A 77 3.36 -7.08 -1.29
N SER A 78 2.38 -6.46 -0.62
CA SER A 78 1.98 -6.87 0.73
C SER A 78 1.32 -8.26 0.72
N GLU A 79 0.46 -8.56 -0.25
CA GLU A 79 -0.14 -9.90 -0.41
C GLU A 79 0.92 -10.97 -0.66
N ASP A 80 1.91 -10.67 -1.52
CA ASP A 80 3.02 -11.58 -1.82
C ASP A 80 3.86 -11.84 -0.54
N LEU A 81 4.21 -10.79 0.19
CA LEU A 81 4.94 -10.92 1.46
C LEU A 81 4.14 -11.69 2.51
N LEU A 82 2.84 -11.46 2.64
CA LEU A 82 1.97 -12.22 3.55
C LEU A 82 1.82 -13.69 3.13
N THR A 83 2.00 -14.01 1.85
CA THR A 83 2.01 -15.40 1.38
C THR A 83 3.31 -16.09 1.79
N GLU A 84 4.44 -15.39 1.76
CA GLU A 84 5.72 -15.89 2.27
C GLU A 84 5.74 -15.98 3.81
N LEU A 85 5.11 -15.01 4.49
CA LEU A 85 4.88 -15.01 5.92
C LEU A 85 3.69 -15.90 6.27
N ASN A 86 3.95 -17.18 6.52
CA ASN A 86 2.93 -18.09 7.02
C ASN A 86 2.32 -17.59 8.35
N LEU A 87 1.19 -16.88 8.28
CA LEU A 87 0.53 -16.26 9.43
C LEU A 87 0.08 -17.28 10.48
N TYR A 88 -0.04 -18.56 10.10
CA TYR A 88 -0.31 -19.65 11.05
C TYR A 88 0.81 -19.85 12.08
N ASP A 89 2.05 -19.50 11.75
CA ASP A 89 3.19 -19.56 12.67
C ASP A 89 3.09 -18.47 13.77
N HIS A 90 2.22 -17.48 13.57
CA HIS A 90 1.95 -16.38 14.49
C HIS A 90 0.69 -16.58 15.34
N VAL A 91 0.06 -17.76 15.29
CA VAL A 91 -1.11 -18.10 16.11
C VAL A 91 -0.67 -18.37 17.55
N ILE A 92 -1.12 -17.52 18.48
CA ILE A 92 -0.81 -17.63 19.91
C ILE A 92 -1.76 -18.63 20.58
N TYR A 93 -3.00 -18.71 20.11
CA TYR A 93 -4.02 -19.58 20.66
C TYR A 93 -4.96 -20.07 19.57
N ARG A 94 -5.33 -21.36 19.62
CA ARG A 94 -6.33 -21.99 18.75
C ARG A 94 -7.05 -23.11 19.48
N CYS A 95 -8.37 -23.10 19.46
CA CYS A 95 -9.21 -24.18 19.95
C CYS A 95 -10.32 -24.53 18.97
N ILE A 96 -10.87 -25.73 19.12
CA ILE A 96 -12.12 -26.14 18.49
C ILE A 96 -13.25 -25.74 19.44
N VAL A 97 -14.33 -25.19 18.89
CA VAL A 97 -15.55 -24.86 19.63
C VAL A 97 -16.74 -25.59 18.99
N GLY A 98 -17.90 -25.56 19.66
CA GLY A 98 -19.13 -26.19 19.15
C GLY A 98 -19.26 -27.68 19.48
N SER A 99 -20.15 -28.38 18.78
CA SER A 99 -20.54 -29.77 19.07
C SER A 99 -19.33 -30.71 19.17
N ARG A 100 -18.35 -30.57 18.27
CA ARG A 100 -17.10 -31.33 18.27
C ARG A 100 -16.23 -31.11 19.49
N ALA A 101 -16.22 -29.90 20.05
CA ALA A 101 -15.47 -29.61 21.27
C ALA A 101 -16.08 -30.31 22.50
N PHE A 102 -17.39 -30.59 22.47
CA PHE A 102 -18.14 -31.21 23.56
C PHE A 102 -18.47 -32.69 23.32
N GLY A 103 -18.08 -33.26 22.17
CA GLY A 103 -18.40 -34.65 21.79
C GLY A 103 -19.89 -34.88 21.50
N LEU A 104 -20.58 -33.85 21.01
CA LEU A 104 -21.99 -33.87 20.61
C LEU A 104 -22.16 -33.86 19.09
N ASP A 105 -21.07 -34.08 18.34
CA ASP A 105 -21.07 -34.00 16.88
C ASP A 105 -21.68 -35.22 16.20
N ASP A 106 -22.17 -34.99 14.98
CA ASP A 106 -22.66 -35.99 14.04
C ASP A 106 -21.93 -35.85 12.68
N GLU A 107 -22.35 -36.65 11.69
CA GLU A 107 -21.75 -36.66 10.35
C GLU A 107 -21.84 -35.31 9.61
N ASN A 108 -22.79 -34.44 9.99
CA ASN A 108 -23.01 -33.14 9.37
C ASN A 108 -22.37 -31.98 10.14
N SER A 109 -21.76 -32.26 11.30
CA SER A 109 -21.18 -31.23 12.16
C SER A 109 -19.89 -30.66 11.58
N ASP A 110 -19.81 -29.33 11.48
CA ASP A 110 -18.63 -28.59 11.04
C ASP A 110 -17.55 -28.49 12.13
N ILE A 111 -16.38 -27.96 11.77
CA ILE A 111 -15.27 -27.69 12.71
C ILE A 111 -15.08 -26.18 12.81
N ASP A 112 -15.65 -25.56 13.85
CA ASP A 112 -15.40 -24.15 14.17
C ASP A 112 -14.08 -24.04 14.96
N ARG A 113 -13.10 -23.33 14.37
CA ARG A 113 -11.83 -23.01 15.02
C ARG A 113 -11.83 -21.55 15.43
N ARG A 114 -11.64 -21.30 16.73
CA ARG A 114 -11.45 -19.96 17.29
C ARG A 114 -10.03 -19.80 17.77
N GLY A 115 -9.49 -18.60 17.64
CA GLY A 115 -8.11 -18.35 17.98
C GLY A 115 -7.75 -16.88 17.97
N ILE A 116 -6.50 -16.63 18.36
CA ILE A 116 -5.88 -15.31 18.36
C ILE A 116 -4.51 -15.49 17.73
N TYR A 117 -4.14 -14.59 16.83
CA TYR A 117 -2.81 -14.54 16.25
C TYR A 117 -2.26 -13.12 16.37
N LEU A 118 -0.94 -13.00 16.49
CA LEU A 118 -0.25 -11.73 16.60
C LEU A 118 0.80 -11.64 15.48
N PRO A 119 0.47 -10.98 14.36
CA PRO A 119 1.43 -10.81 13.27
C PRO A 119 2.60 -9.92 13.71
N PRO A 120 3.71 -9.91 12.94
CA PRO A 120 4.77 -8.94 13.15
C PRO A 120 4.26 -7.49 13.00
N ALA A 121 4.70 -6.60 13.89
CA ALA A 121 4.24 -5.21 13.96
C ALA A 121 4.43 -4.43 12.65
N VAL A 122 5.49 -4.73 11.89
CA VAL A 122 5.78 -4.08 10.60
C VAL A 122 4.66 -4.29 9.57
N PHE A 123 3.98 -5.44 9.60
CA PHE A 123 2.85 -5.73 8.72
C PHE A 123 1.53 -5.22 9.31
N HIS A 124 1.32 -5.44 10.61
CA HIS A 124 0.10 -5.03 11.29
C HIS A 124 -0.16 -3.53 11.25
N TRP A 125 0.90 -2.72 11.35
CA TRP A 125 0.82 -1.25 11.27
C TRP A 125 1.16 -0.69 9.89
N SER A 126 1.34 -1.55 8.90
CA SER A 126 1.49 -1.11 7.53
C SER A 126 0.19 -0.50 7.02
N LEU A 127 0.27 0.32 5.97
CA LEU A 127 -0.92 0.84 5.28
C LEU A 127 -1.73 -0.26 4.55
N TYR A 128 -1.16 -1.47 4.44
CA TYR A 128 -1.75 -2.60 3.73
C TYR A 128 -2.42 -3.59 4.68
N GLY A 129 -2.01 -3.57 5.96
CA GLY A 129 -2.59 -4.37 7.03
C GLY A 129 -2.33 -5.86 6.90
N ILE A 130 -3.16 -6.64 7.61
CA ILE A 130 -3.18 -8.10 7.66
C ILE A 130 -4.64 -8.56 7.67
N PRO A 131 -4.96 -9.78 7.23
CA PRO A 131 -6.33 -10.29 7.23
C PRO A 131 -6.95 -10.26 8.64
N GLU A 132 -8.18 -9.81 8.81
CA GLU A 132 -8.79 -9.85 10.16
C GLU A 132 -8.96 -11.30 10.66
N GLN A 133 -9.19 -12.23 9.73
CA GLN A 133 -9.38 -13.65 10.00
C GLN A 133 -8.51 -14.50 9.05
N LEU A 134 -7.97 -15.60 9.57
CA LEU A 134 -7.31 -16.64 8.76
C LEU A 134 -8.36 -17.67 8.32
N GLU A 135 -8.44 -17.92 7.02
CA GLU A 135 -9.31 -18.96 6.45
C GLU A 135 -8.56 -20.29 6.35
N ASN A 136 -9.22 -21.39 6.73
CA ASN A 136 -8.69 -22.76 6.59
C ASN A 136 -9.04 -23.35 5.22
#